data_AF-A0A5C6VTW3-F1
#
_entry.id   AF-A0A5C6VTW3-F1
#
_cell.length_a   1.000
_cell.length_b   1.000
_cell.length_c   1.000
_cell.angle_alpha   90.00
_cell.angle_beta   90.00
_cell.angle_gamma   90.00
#
_symmetry.space_group_name_H-M   'P 1'
#
loop_
_entity.id
_entity.type
_entity.pdbx_description
1 polymer ?
#
loop_
_entity_poly.entity_id
_entity_poly.type
_entity_poly.pdbx_seq_one_letter_code
_entity_poly.pdbx_strand_id
1 'polypeptide(L)' 'MSSQKQETTSTARPGGDPEHPKHPVHSDNEKSKMPERHDENRKQSPADRPGKKPGEGEPSVG' A
#
# COMPACT_ATOMS: atom_id res chain seq x y z
N MET A 1 -5.83 27.48 27.92
CA MET A 1 -6.08 27.64 26.47
C MET A 1 -6.81 26.40 26.01
N SER A 2 -8.12 26.51 25.79
CA SER A 2 -9.01 25.36 25.53
C SER A 2 -9.10 25.10 24.03
N SER A 3 -8.49 24.01 23.56
CA SER A 3 -8.61 23.57 22.17
C SER A 3 -9.86 22.70 22.02
N GLN A 4 -10.94 23.30 21.53
CA GLN A 4 -12.11 22.58 21.04
C GLN A 4 -11.71 21.77 19.80
N LYS A 5 -11.62 20.43 19.95
CA LYS A 5 -11.64 19.53 18.80
C LYS A 5 -13.08 19.47 18.28
N GLN A 6 -13.28 19.97 17.08
CA GLN A 6 -14.56 19.92 16.37
C GLN A 6 -14.82 18.46 15.95
N GLU A 7 -15.73 17.78 16.66
CA GLU A 7 -16.40 16.59 16.15
C GLU A 7 -17.46 17.04 15.14
N THR A 8 -17.31 16.65 13.87
CA THR A 8 -18.39 16.76 12.88
C THR A 8 -18.83 15.35 12.49
N THR A 9 -19.85 14.86 13.20
CA THR A 9 -20.61 13.67 12.83
C THR A 9 -21.45 13.98 11.58
N SER A 10 -20.82 13.88 10.41
CA SER A 10 -21.52 13.98 9.13
C SER A 10 -22.04 12.60 8.74
N THR A 11 -23.25 12.24 9.19
CA THR A 11 -24.05 11.18 8.56
C THR A 11 -24.38 11.62 7.12
N ALA A 12 -23.44 11.42 6.21
CA ALA A 12 -23.60 11.73 4.80
C ALA A 12 -24.43 10.63 4.14
N ARG A 13 -25.64 10.97 3.69
CA ARG A 13 -26.37 10.17 2.70
C ARG A 13 -25.57 10.22 1.39
N PRO A 14 -25.44 9.10 0.64
CA PRO A 14 -24.74 9.12 -0.63
C PRO A 14 -25.64 9.81 -1.66
N GLY A 15 -25.47 11.12 -1.78
CA GLY A 15 -26.24 11.98 -2.68
C GLY A 15 -25.73 13.41 -2.56
N GLY A 16 -24.58 13.68 -3.18
CA GLY A 16 -24.00 15.02 -3.27
C GLY A 16 -24.66 15.86 -4.37
N ASP A 17 -24.53 17.18 -4.26
CA ASP A 17 -24.92 18.15 -5.30
C ASP A 17 -24.20 17.80 -6.62
N PRO A 18 -24.92 17.57 -7.74
CA PRO A 18 -24.31 17.22 -9.02
C PRO A 18 -23.40 18.31 -9.60
N GLU A 19 -23.62 19.58 -9.25
CA GLU A 19 -22.77 20.70 -9.71
C GLU A 19 -21.46 20.79 -8.90
N HIS A 20 -21.46 20.26 -7.67
CA HIS A 20 -20.30 20.25 -6.78
C HIS A 20 -20.16 18.88 -6.12
N PRO A 21 -19.73 17.85 -6.89
CA PRO A 21 -19.56 16.52 -6.33
C PRO A 21 -18.55 16.57 -5.19
N LYS A 22 -18.95 16.09 -4.02
CA LYS A 22 -18.05 16.00 -2.87
C LYS A 22 -16.96 14.99 -3.18
N HIS A 23 -15.70 15.40 -2.98
CA HIS A 23 -14.58 14.49 -3.05
C HIS A 23 -14.70 13.40 -1.97
N PRO A 24 -14.32 12.15 -2.27
CA PRO A 24 -14.24 11.10 -1.28
C PRO A 24 -13.33 11.51 -0.12
N VAL A 25 -13.81 11.35 1.11
CA VAL A 25 -13.00 11.54 2.32
C VAL A 25 -12.53 10.16 2.76
N HIS A 26 -11.21 9.94 2.76
CA HIS A 26 -10.59 8.72 3.25
C HIS A 26 -10.21 8.89 4.73
N SER A 27 -10.28 7.80 5.49
CA SER A 27 -9.92 7.79 6.91
C SER A 27 -8.50 7.24 7.07
N ASP A 28 -7.51 8.11 7.26
CA ASP A 28 -6.09 7.74 7.46
C ASP A 28 -5.78 7.36 8.91
N ASN A 29 -6.58 6.44 9.48
CA ASN A 29 -6.36 5.91 10.82
C ASN A 29 -5.42 4.68 10.79
N GLU A 30 -5.13 4.09 11.94
CA GLU A 30 -4.24 2.91 12.04
C GLU A 30 -4.69 1.71 11.18
N LYS A 31 -5.99 1.61 10.85
CA LYS A 31 -6.53 0.56 9.97
C LYS A 31 -6.27 0.84 8.48
N SER A 32 -5.95 2.07 8.11
CA SER A 32 -5.55 2.47 6.75
C SER A 32 -4.04 2.32 6.52
N LYS A 33 -3.25 2.12 7.59
CA LYS A 33 -1.81 1.93 7.46
C LYS A 33 -1.54 0.68 6.62
N MET A 34 -0.77 0.85 5.53
CA MET A 34 -0.31 -0.29 4.75
C MET A 34 0.48 -1.25 5.65
N PRO A 35 0.36 -2.58 5.44
CA PRO A 35 1.15 -3.56 6.19
C PRO A 35 2.64 -3.28 6.09
N GLU A 36 3.39 -3.71 7.10
CA GLU A 36 4.84 -3.67 7.07
C GLU A 36 5.33 -4.40 5.82
N ARG A 37 6.11 -3.71 4.99
CA ARG A 37 6.67 -4.31 3.78
C ARG A 37 8.05 -4.81 4.14
N HIS A 38 8.27 -6.12 4.06
CA HIS A 38 9.60 -6.71 4.16
C HIS A 38 10.40 -6.45 2.87
N ASP A 39 10.72 -5.16 2.64
CA ASP A 39 11.45 -4.64 1.47
C ASP A 39 12.97 -5.02 1.52
N GLU A 40 13.41 -5.84 2.48
CA GLU A 40 14.80 -6.32 2.61
C GLU A 40 15.28 -7.02 1.34
N ASN A 41 14.45 -7.91 0.79
CA ASN A 41 14.74 -8.61 -0.46
C ASN A 41 14.49 -7.75 -1.71
N ARG A 42 13.84 -6.59 -1.57
CA ARG A 42 13.59 -5.66 -2.68
C ARG A 42 14.80 -4.82 -3.04
N LYS A 43 15.78 -4.73 -2.12
CA LYS A 43 17.09 -4.12 -2.38
C LYS A 43 18.05 -5.05 -3.10
N GLN A 44 17.68 -6.32 -3.32
CA GLN A 44 18.51 -7.29 -4.01
C GLN A 44 18.29 -7.14 -5.52
N SER A 45 19.34 -6.75 -6.23
CA SER A 45 19.41 -6.82 -7.67
C SER A 45 19.53 -8.27 -8.14
N PRO A 46 19.12 -8.61 -9.38
CA PRO A 46 19.41 -9.91 -9.97
C PRO A 46 20.91 -10.25 -10.03
N ALA A 47 21.79 -9.26 -9.89
CA ALA A 47 23.24 -9.46 -9.79
C ALA A 47 23.70 -9.87 -8.38
N ASP A 48 22.95 -9.54 -7.32
CA ASP A 48 23.25 -9.96 -5.94
C ASP A 48 22.97 -11.46 -5.72
N ARG A 49 22.08 -12.02 -6.54
CA ARG A 49 21.84 -13.47 -6.65
C ARG A 49 22.22 -13.94 -8.05
N PRO A 50 23.53 -14.00 -8.38
CA PRO A 50 23.95 -14.56 -9.64
C PRO A 50 23.38 -15.98 -9.75
N GLY A 51 22.94 -16.35 -10.95
CA GLY A 51 22.38 -17.68 -11.21
C GLY A 51 23.32 -18.81 -10.78
N LYS A 52 22.77 -20.03 -10.72
CA LYS A 52 23.58 -21.22 -10.46
C LYS A 52 24.69 -21.32 -11.52
N LYS A 53 25.81 -21.96 -11.14
CA LYS A 53 26.91 -22.20 -12.08
C LYS A 53 26.35 -22.95 -13.30
N PRO A 54 26.89 -22.70 -14.51
CA PRO A 54 26.53 -23.50 -15.69
C PRO A 54 26.63 -24.99 -15.34
N GLY A 55 25.54 -25.75 -15.57
CA GLY A 55 25.43 -27.17 -15.22
C GLY A 55 24.72 -27.50 -13.89
N GLU A 56 24.47 -26.55 -12.98
CA GLU A 56 23.63 -26.78 -11.80
C GLU A 56 22.16 -26.46 -12.11
N GLY A 57 21.38 -27.48 -12.50
CA GLY A 57 19.95 -27.38 -12.79
C GLY A 57 19.58 -27.58 -14.26
N GLU A 58 20.56 -27.80 -15.13
CA GLU A 58 20.29 -28.25 -16.49
C GLU A 58 19.79 -29.70 -16.44
N PRO A 59 18.65 -30.01 -17.11
CA PRO A 59 18.17 -31.39 -17.16
C PRO A 59 19.21 -32.25 -17.89
N SER A 60 19.50 -33.42 -17.32
CA SER A 60 20.41 -34.39 -17.95
C SER A 60 19.90 -34.72 -19.35
N VAL A 61 20.68 -34.37 -20.37
CA VAL A 61 20.41 -34.86 -21.73
C VAL A 61 20.78 -36.34 -21.74
N GLY A 62 19.75 -37.18 -21.64
CA GLY A 62 19.85 -38.64 -21.74
C GLY A 62 20.02 -39.11 -23.18
#